data_AF-A0A835KT47-F1
#
_entry.id   AF-A0A835KT47-F1
#
_cell.length_a   1.000
_cell.length_b   1.000
_cell.length_c   1.000
_cell.angle_alpha   90.00
_cell.angle_beta   90.00
_cell.angle_gamma   90.00
#
_symmetry.space_group_name_H-M   'P 1'
#
loop_
_entity.id
_entity.type
_entity.pdbx_description
1 polymer ?
#
loop_
_entity_poly.entity_id
_entity_poly.type
_entity_poly.pdbx_seq_one_letter_code
_entity_poly.pdbx_strand_id
1 'polypeptide(L)'
;MSTMKFCCECNNILYPKEDRVNKVLLYACRNCDHQEVSDSNCVYRNVVDHAAGELTQVLFDDVASDPTLPRTKSVRCAACGHGEAVFFQATARGEEGMTLFFVCCNPSCGHRWRDWNESMMMRFFSSLLQERRKLFVFVCLRRVYYAL
;
A
#
# COMPACT_ATOMS: atom_id res chain seq x y z
N MET A 1 11.40 -2.66 15.31
CA MET A 1 9.94 -2.72 15.40
C MET A 1 9.58 -3.08 16.83
N SER A 2 8.62 -2.39 17.45
CA SER A 2 8.08 -2.79 18.75
C SER A 2 7.10 -3.94 18.53
N THR A 3 7.55 -5.18 18.75
CA THR A 3 6.72 -6.39 18.67
C THR A 3 6.04 -6.64 20.00
N MET A 4 4.74 -7.01 19.98
CA MET A 4 4.01 -7.39 21.20
C MET A 4 4.64 -8.64 21.83
N LYS A 5 4.86 -8.62 23.16
CA LYS A 5 5.41 -9.75 23.93
C LYS A 5 4.33 -10.41 24.79
N PHE A 6 4.40 -11.73 24.91
CA PHE A 6 3.43 -12.56 25.62
C PHE A 6 4.13 -13.38 26.70
N CYS A 7 3.46 -13.58 27.83
CA CYS A 7 3.95 -14.39 28.94
C CYS A 7 4.05 -15.87 28.55
N CYS A 8 5.16 -16.53 28.88
CA CYS A 8 5.35 -17.95 28.59
C CYS A 8 4.46 -18.88 29.43
N GLU A 9 3.96 -18.43 30.58
CA GLU A 9 3.17 -19.26 31.49
C GLU A 9 1.66 -19.17 31.22
N CYS A 10 1.13 -17.97 31.02
CA CYS A 10 -0.31 -17.73 30.89
C CYS A 10 -0.73 -17.14 29.53
N ASN A 11 0.20 -16.94 28.60
CA ASN A 11 -0.04 -16.40 27.27
C ASN A 11 -0.78 -15.04 27.25
N ASN A 12 -0.74 -14.30 28.37
CA ASN A 12 -1.27 -12.94 28.47
C ASN A 12 -0.23 -11.93 27.99
N ILE A 13 -0.70 -10.77 27.52
CA ILE A 13 0.17 -9.66 27.07
C ILE A 13 1.01 -9.15 28.25
N LEU A 14 2.30 -8.95 28.03
CA LEU A 14 3.20 -8.35 29.01
C LEU A 14 3.16 -6.82 28.96
N TYR A 15 3.24 -6.19 30.12
CA TYR A 15 3.18 -4.74 30.26
C TYR A 15 4.53 -4.16 30.68
N PRO A 16 4.93 -2.99 30.15
CA PRO A 16 6.16 -2.32 30.54
C PRO A 16 6.11 -1.93 32.02
N LYS A 17 7.19 -2.24 32.76
CA LYS A 17 7.39 -1.96 34.19
C LYS A 17 8.81 -1.43 34.40
N GLU A 18 8.95 -0.37 35.19
CA GLU A 18 10.24 0.21 35.53
C GLU A 18 10.88 -0.51 36.73
N ASP A 19 12.15 -0.91 36.63
CA ASP A 19 12.99 -1.21 37.78
C ASP A 19 13.87 0.00 38.10
N ARG A 20 13.52 0.72 39.17
CA ARG A 20 14.18 1.96 39.59
C ARG A 20 15.60 1.76 40.14
N VAL A 21 15.90 0.56 40.65
CA VAL A 21 17.21 0.28 41.27
C VAL A 21 18.24 0.07 40.17
N ASN A 22 17.93 -0.81 39.22
CA ASN A 22 18.83 -1.16 38.13
C ASN A 22 18.67 -0.23 36.92
N LYS A 23 17.66 0.66 36.91
CA LYS A 23 17.32 1.57 35.81
C LYS A 23 17.09 0.85 34.49
N VAL A 24 16.45 -0.32 34.56
CA VAL A 24 16.12 -1.15 33.40
C VAL A 24 14.61 -1.18 33.18
N LEU A 25 14.21 -1.28 31.91
CA LEU A 25 12.83 -1.52 31.52
C LEU A 25 12.56 -3.03 31.55
N LEU A 26 11.53 -3.43 32.26
CA LEU A 26 11.04 -4.80 32.33
C LEU A 26 9.69 -4.93 31.61
N TYR A 27 9.36 -6.13 31.19
CA TYR A 27 8.02 -6.54 30.79
C TYR A 27 7.47 -7.52 31.82
N ALA A 28 6.33 -7.20 32.42
CA ALA A 28 5.73 -7.95 33.52
C ALA A 28 4.31 -8.40 33.20
N CYS A 29 3.97 -9.62 33.59
CA CYS A 29 2.59 -10.07 33.54
C CYS A 29 1.76 -9.47 34.70
N ARG A 30 0.45 -9.30 34.51
CA ARG A 30 -0.48 -8.88 35.59
C ARG A 30 -1.14 -10.05 36.32
N ASN A 31 -1.11 -11.25 35.73
CA ASN A 31 -1.79 -12.45 36.22
C ASN A 31 -0.85 -13.46 36.90
N CYS A 32 0.47 -13.30 36.75
CA CYS A 32 1.50 -14.16 37.35
C CYS A 32 2.76 -13.34 37.64
N ASP A 33 3.75 -13.93 38.30
CA ASP A 33 4.99 -13.25 38.72
C ASP A 33 6.06 -13.14 37.61
N HIS A 34 5.76 -13.64 36.41
CA HIS A 34 6.67 -13.62 35.27
C HIS A 34 7.07 -12.20 34.88
N GLN A 35 8.39 -11.98 34.79
CA GLN A 35 9.03 -10.72 34.45
C GLN A 35 10.26 -10.98 33.59
N GLU A 36 10.47 -10.16 32.56
CA GLU A 36 11.62 -10.27 31.65
C GLU A 36 12.22 -8.88 31.36
N VAL A 37 13.51 -8.84 31.01
CA VAL A 37 14.20 -7.59 30.67
C VAL A 37 13.86 -7.20 29.22
N SER A 38 13.61 -5.92 28.98
CA SER A 38 13.36 -5.43 27.64
C SER A 38 14.64 -5.33 26.81
N ASP A 39 14.59 -5.79 25.57
CA ASP A 39 15.68 -5.64 24.58
C ASP A 39 15.78 -4.20 24.04
N SER A 40 14.71 -3.42 24.15
CA SER A 40 14.62 -2.05 23.62
C SER A 40 13.86 -1.13 24.56
N ASN A 41 14.29 0.13 24.66
CA ASN A 41 13.62 1.13 25.50
C ASN A 41 12.39 1.77 24.81
N CYS A 42 12.08 1.36 23.56
CA CYS A 42 10.95 1.88 22.81
C CYS A 42 9.67 1.10 23.14
N VAL A 43 8.87 1.63 24.06
CA VAL A 43 7.58 1.02 24.48
C VAL A 43 6.47 1.22 23.44
N TYR A 44 6.40 2.41 22.85
CA TYR A 44 5.38 2.76 21.88
C TYR A 44 6.01 3.59 20.77
N ARG A 45 5.64 3.26 19.54
CA ARG A 45 5.96 4.04 18.36
C ARG A 45 4.69 4.23 17.56
N ASN A 46 4.21 5.46 17.48
CA ASN A 46 3.21 5.81 16.48
C ASN A 46 3.94 6.06 15.17
N VAL A 47 3.80 5.14 14.22
CA VAL A 47 4.26 5.37 12.85
C VAL A 47 3.04 5.83 12.07
N VAL A 48 2.98 7.13 11.80
CA VAL A 48 2.01 7.68 10.85
C VAL A 48 2.62 7.54 9.47
N ASP A 49 2.50 6.34 8.91
CA ASP A 49 2.85 6.12 7.52
C ASP A 49 1.72 6.70 6.66
N HIS A 50 1.94 7.88 6.06
CA HIS A 50 1.21 8.29 4.85
C HIS A 50 1.69 7.50 3.63
N ALA A 51 1.96 6.21 3.81
CA ALA A 51 2.45 5.39 2.74
C ALA A 51 1.25 5.02 1.87
N ALA A 52 1.29 5.45 0.61
CA ALA A 52 0.55 4.88 -0.51
C ALA A 52 0.77 3.34 -0.71
N GLY A 53 1.25 2.63 0.31
CA GLY A 53 1.48 1.19 0.39
C GLY A 53 0.35 0.41 1.07
N GLU A 54 -0.61 1.06 1.74
CA GLU A 54 -1.77 0.34 2.30
C GLU A 54 -2.64 -0.28 1.18
N LEU A 55 -2.57 0.27 -0.03
CA LEU A 55 -3.14 -0.27 -1.25
C LEU A 55 -2.35 -1.43 -1.88
N THR A 56 -1.32 -1.97 -1.23
CA THR A 56 -0.52 -3.09 -1.78
C THR A 56 -0.59 -4.40 -0.99
N GLN A 57 -1.24 -4.43 0.17
CA GLN A 57 -1.22 -5.60 1.06
C GLN A 57 -2.50 -6.45 1.06
N VAL A 58 -3.62 -5.96 0.53
CA VAL A 58 -4.89 -6.69 0.58
C VAL A 58 -5.22 -7.27 -0.81
N LEU A 59 -4.74 -8.50 -1.06
CA LEU A 59 -5.28 -9.48 -2.02
C LEU A 59 -5.45 -9.00 -3.48
N PHE A 60 -4.34 -8.68 -4.16
CA PHE A 60 -4.34 -8.29 -5.58
C PHE A 60 -4.13 -9.45 -6.57
N ASP A 61 -4.00 -10.70 -6.09
CA ASP A 61 -3.86 -11.86 -6.99
C ASP A 61 -5.10 -12.03 -7.89
N ASP A 62 -6.29 -11.62 -7.40
CA ASP A 62 -7.55 -11.65 -8.17
C ASP A 62 -7.77 -10.39 -9.02
N VAL A 63 -6.95 -9.35 -8.88
CA VAL A 63 -7.14 -8.11 -9.65
C VAL A 63 -6.79 -8.32 -11.12
N ALA A 64 -5.87 -9.23 -11.42
CA ALA A 64 -5.59 -9.65 -12.78
C ALA A 64 -6.70 -10.52 -13.39
N SER A 65 -7.57 -11.15 -12.58
CA SER A 65 -8.67 -11.99 -13.05
C SER A 65 -10.00 -11.23 -13.16
N ASP A 66 -10.14 -10.08 -12.49
CA ASP A 66 -11.32 -9.24 -12.56
C ASP A 66 -11.56 -8.70 -14.00
N PRO A 67 -12.67 -9.07 -14.66
CA PRO A 67 -12.99 -8.60 -16.01
C PRO A 67 -13.54 -7.17 -16.02
N THR A 68 -13.89 -6.60 -14.87
CA THR A 68 -14.46 -5.25 -14.75
C THR A 68 -13.39 -4.16 -14.74
N LEU A 69 -12.14 -4.53 -14.45
CA LEU A 69 -11.01 -3.61 -14.42
C LEU A 69 -10.44 -3.34 -15.81
N PRO A 70 -10.03 -2.09 -16.10
CA PRO A 70 -9.49 -1.74 -17.40
C PRO A 70 -8.08 -2.32 -17.60
N ARG A 71 -7.85 -2.81 -18.81
CA ARG A 71 -6.57 -3.41 -19.23
C ARG A 71 -5.92 -2.55 -20.30
N THR A 72 -4.60 -2.54 -20.31
CA THR A 72 -3.84 -1.83 -21.33
C THR A 72 -2.72 -2.68 -21.93
N LYS A 73 -2.50 -2.49 -23.24
CA LYS A 73 -1.45 -3.15 -24.03
C LYS A 73 -0.23 -2.26 -24.30
N SER A 74 -0.30 -0.99 -23.93
CA SER A 74 0.76 -0.02 -24.20
C SER A 74 1.86 0.00 -23.15
N VAL A 75 1.68 -0.67 -22.00
CA VAL A 75 2.75 -0.90 -21.02
C VAL A 75 3.24 -2.34 -21.08
N ARG A 76 4.55 -2.53 -20.99
CA ARG A 76 5.17 -3.83 -20.80
C ARG A 76 5.64 -3.99 -19.36
N CYS A 77 5.43 -5.16 -18.80
CA CYS A 77 5.93 -5.50 -17.48
C CYS A 77 7.47 -5.49 -17.47
N ALA A 78 8.08 -4.74 -16.55
CA ALA A 78 9.54 -4.69 -16.41
C ALA A 78 10.16 -6.03 -15.95
N ALA A 79 9.39 -6.88 -15.26
CA ALA A 79 9.88 -8.15 -14.73
C ALA A 79 9.83 -9.31 -15.74
N CYS A 80 8.76 -9.41 -16.54
CA CYS A 80 8.57 -10.54 -17.48
C CYS A 80 8.37 -10.16 -18.95
N GLY A 81 8.32 -8.86 -19.27
CA GLY A 81 8.11 -8.37 -20.65
C GLY A 81 6.69 -8.58 -21.21
N HIS A 82 5.76 -9.12 -20.41
CA HIS A 82 4.36 -9.31 -20.81
C HIS A 82 3.73 -7.98 -21.20
N GLY A 83 3.01 -7.98 -22.33
CA GLY A 83 2.45 -6.78 -22.95
C GLY A 83 1.03 -6.44 -22.52
N GLU A 84 0.55 -6.98 -21.41
CA GLU A 84 -0.74 -6.60 -20.83
C GLU A 84 -0.64 -6.39 -19.32
N ALA A 85 -1.26 -5.30 -18.86
CA ALA A 85 -1.39 -4.96 -17.45
C ALA A 85 -2.80 -4.43 -17.16
N VAL A 86 -3.32 -4.78 -15.99
CA VAL A 86 -4.50 -4.13 -15.38
C VAL A 86 -4.02 -2.83 -14.74
N PHE A 87 -4.83 -1.78 -14.81
CA PHE A 87 -4.54 -0.55 -14.09
C PHE A 87 -5.75 -0.03 -13.33
N PHE A 88 -5.50 0.64 -12.21
CA PHE A 88 -6.54 1.32 -11.44
C PHE A 88 -5.95 2.53 -10.73
N GLN A 89 -6.81 3.53 -10.51
CA GLN A 89 -6.49 4.65 -9.66
C GLN A 89 -6.94 4.31 -8.25
N ALA A 90 -6.07 4.54 -7.28
CA ALA A 90 -6.41 4.34 -5.89
C ALA A 90 -6.31 5.67 -5.15
N THR A 91 -7.40 6.06 -4.50
CA THR A 91 -7.46 7.27 -3.68
C THR A 91 -6.95 6.92 -2.28
N ALA A 92 -5.68 7.19 -2.01
CA ALA A 92 -5.23 7.25 -0.63
C ALA A 92 -5.88 8.49 0.02
N ARG A 93 -6.50 8.32 1.19
CA ARG A 93 -7.08 9.46 1.93
C ARG A 93 -5.95 10.45 2.27
N GLY A 94 -5.96 11.61 1.62
CA GLY A 94 -5.02 12.70 1.90
C GLY A 94 -3.98 12.98 0.81
N GLU A 95 -3.90 12.19 -0.27
CA GLU A 95 -3.07 12.52 -1.43
C GLU A 95 -3.93 13.08 -2.57
N GLU A 96 -3.69 14.33 -2.98
CA GLU A 96 -4.25 14.96 -4.19
C GLU A 96 -3.58 14.43 -5.48
N GLY A 97 -3.25 13.14 -5.51
CA GLY A 97 -2.47 12.52 -6.58
C GLY A 97 -3.31 11.60 -7.47
N MET A 98 -3.26 11.81 -8.79
CA MET A 98 -3.79 10.86 -9.78
C MET A 98 -2.81 9.70 -10.03
N THR A 99 -2.37 9.01 -8.96
CA THR A 99 -1.42 7.90 -9.10
C THR A 99 -2.11 6.67 -9.68
N LEU A 100 -1.54 6.12 -10.74
CA LEU A 100 -2.00 4.85 -11.35
C LEU A 100 -1.15 3.69 -10.84
N PHE A 101 -1.83 2.63 -10.47
CA PHE A 101 -1.24 1.35 -10.12
C PHE A 101 -1.39 0.40 -11.29
N PHE A 102 -0.33 -0.34 -11.61
CA PHE A 102 -0.31 -1.35 -12.67
C PHE A 102 -0.01 -2.73 -12.07
N VAL A 103 -0.72 -3.74 -12.57
CA VAL A 103 -0.54 -5.14 -12.21
C VAL A 103 -0.40 -5.96 -13.49
N CYS A 104 0.66 -6.76 -13.59
CA CYS A 104 0.89 -7.62 -14.75
C CYS A 104 -0.18 -8.73 -14.83
N CYS A 105 -0.76 -8.93 -16.02
CA CYS A 105 -1.75 -9.99 -16.25
C CYS A 105 -1.17 -11.41 -16.32
N ASN A 106 0.15 -11.58 -16.28
CA ASN A 106 0.78 -12.90 -16.31
C ASN A 106 0.66 -13.58 -14.93
N PRO A 107 -0.06 -14.72 -14.81
CA PRO A 107 -0.28 -15.40 -13.53
C PRO A 107 1.02 -15.84 -12.83
N SER A 108 2.08 -16.04 -13.60
CA SER A 108 3.41 -16.42 -13.08
C SER A 108 4.26 -15.24 -12.61
N CYS A 109 3.86 -14.00 -12.93
CA CYS A 109 4.67 -12.81 -12.66
C CYS A 109 4.11 -11.95 -11.51
N GLY A 110 2.82 -11.57 -11.56
CA GLY A 110 2.20 -10.73 -10.54
C GLY A 110 2.90 -9.40 -10.24
N HIS A 111 3.83 -8.96 -11.11
CA HIS A 111 4.62 -7.76 -10.86
C HIS A 111 3.73 -6.52 -10.85
N ARG A 112 3.95 -5.68 -9.84
CA ARG A 112 3.17 -4.48 -9.54
C ARG A 112 4.08 -3.27 -9.47
N TRP A 113 3.66 -2.18 -10.09
CA TRP A 113 4.41 -0.93 -10.08
C TRP A 113 3.46 0.27 -10.10
N ARG A 114 3.97 1.40 -9.63
CA ARG A 114 3.29 2.69 -9.70
C ARG A 114 3.96 3.51 -10.78
N ASP A 115 3.18 4.26 -11.54
CA ASP A 115 3.73 5.31 -12.42
C ASP A 115 3.19 6.67 -11.99
N TRP A 116 4.09 7.65 -11.98
CA TRP A 116 3.82 9.04 -11.60
C TRP A 116 4.08 10.01 -12.76
N ASN A 117 4.45 9.52 -13.95
CA ASN A 117 4.77 10.38 -15.09
C ASN A 117 3.51 11.01 -15.70
N GLU A 118 3.32 12.32 -15.51
CA GLU A 118 2.29 13.14 -16.20
C GLU A 118 2.33 12.96 -17.73
N SER A 119 3.52 12.80 -18.29
CA SER A 119 3.73 12.61 -19.73
C SER A 119 3.22 11.26 -20.23
N MET A 120 3.32 10.21 -19.42
CA MET A 120 2.77 8.89 -19.74
C MET A 120 1.26 8.90 -19.52
N MET A 121 0.77 9.53 -18.44
CA MET A 121 -0.66 9.71 -18.20
C MET A 121 -1.37 10.40 -19.39
N MET A 122 -0.81 11.48 -19.92
CA MET A 122 -1.31 12.19 -21.12
C MET A 122 -1.32 11.31 -22.38
N ARG A 123 -0.27 10.51 -22.60
CA ARG A 123 -0.20 9.55 -23.73
C ARG A 123 -1.21 8.40 -23.57
N PHE A 124 -1.44 7.95 -22.36
CA PHE A 124 -2.43 6.91 -22.04
C PHE A 124 -3.87 7.41 -22.19
N PHE A 125 -4.19 8.61 -21.69
CA PHE A 125 -5.49 9.24 -21.91
C PHE A 125 -5.72 9.53 -23.41
N SER A 126 -4.69 9.95 -24.14
CA SER A 126 -4.76 10.10 -25.60
C SER A 126 -5.04 8.78 -26.32
N SER A 127 -4.47 7.65 -25.85
CA SER A 127 -4.72 6.32 -26.41
C SER A 127 -6.11 5.80 -26.08
N LEU A 128 -6.63 6.03 -24.86
CA LEU A 128 -8.00 5.70 -24.45
C LEU A 128 -9.06 6.53 -25.18
N LEU A 129 -8.73 7.78 -25.54
CA LEU A 129 -9.58 8.64 -26.37
C LEU A 129 -9.79 8.09 -27.79
N GLN A 130 -8.88 7.24 -28.26
CA GLN A 130 -8.94 6.67 -29.60
C GLN A 130 -9.91 5.47 -29.70
N GLU A 131 -10.36 4.89 -28.58
CA GLU A 131 -11.26 3.73 -28.50
C GLU A 131 -12.76 4.06 -28.32
N ARG A 132 -13.17 5.32 -28.52
CA ARG A 132 -14.59 5.74 -28.66
C ARG A 132 -15.59 5.19 -27.63
N ARG A 133 -15.24 5.08 -26.34
CA ARG A 133 -16.25 4.96 -25.26
C ARG A 133 -15.80 5.64 -23.98
N LYS A 134 -16.10 6.94 -23.85
CA LYS A 134 -16.54 7.65 -22.62
C LYS A 134 -16.32 9.16 -22.78
N LEU A 135 -17.34 9.83 -23.32
CA LEU A 135 -17.44 11.29 -23.37
C LEU A 135 -17.41 11.95 -21.97
N PHE A 136 -17.63 11.16 -20.90
CA PHE A 136 -17.68 11.63 -19.51
C PHE A 136 -16.32 12.08 -18.94
N VAL A 137 -15.21 11.51 -19.42
CA VAL A 137 -13.86 11.89 -18.92
C VAL A 137 -13.42 13.23 -19.51
N PHE A 138 -13.91 13.59 -20.70
CA PHE A 138 -13.55 14.83 -21.39
C PHE A 138 -14.08 16.08 -20.68
N VAL A 139 -15.29 16.03 -20.11
CA VAL A 139 -15.90 17.19 -19.43
C VAL A 139 -15.17 17.51 -18.12
N CYS A 140 -14.65 16.49 -17.42
CA CYS A 140 -13.90 16.70 -16.19
C CYS A 140 -12.49 17.28 -16.46
N LEU A 141 -11.75 16.72 -17.44
CA LEU A 141 -10.41 17.20 -17.81
C LEU A 141 -10.42 18.62 -18.41
N ARG A 142 -11.41 18.96 -19.24
CA ARG A 142 -11.48 20.32 -19.83
C ARG A 142 -11.77 21.41 -18.80
N ARG A 143 -12.46 21.08 -17.69
CA ARG A 143 -12.77 22.04 -16.63
C ARG A 143 -11.56 22.34 -15.74
N VAL A 144 -10.61 21.41 -15.65
CA VAL A 144 -9.39 21.57 -14.85
C VAL A 144 -8.28 22.25 -15.67
N TYR A 145 -8.14 21.93 -16.97
CA TYR A 145 -7.03 22.45 -17.79
C TYR A 145 -7.22 23.89 -18.32
N TYR A 146 -8.45 24.42 -18.37
CA TYR A 146 -8.72 25.80 -18.80
C TYR A 146 -9.05 26.77 -17.63
N ALA A 147 -8.79 26.34 -16.39
CA ALA A 147 -8.95 27.18 -15.19
C ALA A 147 -7.61 27.59 -14.55
N LEU A 148 -6.49 27.36 -15.25
CA LEU A 148 -5.16 27.93 -14.97
C LEU A 148 -4.78 28.89 -16.11
#